data_AF-Q9CGE3-F1
#
_entry.id   AF-Q9CGE3-F1
#
_cell.length_a   1.000
_cell.length_b   1.000
_cell.length_c   1.000
_cell.angle_alpha   90.00
_cell.angle_beta   90.00
_cell.angle_gamma   90.00
#
_symmetry.space_group_name_H-M   'P 1'
#
loop_
_entity.id
_entity.type
_entity.pdbx_description
1 polymer ?
#
loop_
_entity_poly.entity_id
_entity_poly.type
_entity_poly.pdbx_seq_one_letter_code
_entity_poly.pdbx_strand_id
1 'polypeptide(L)'
;MQTTYLSMGSNIGDRQYYLHEAIRLLGKHPKIMIEKVSNFYESTPVGGVKQDDFTNLALKVATLLEPLELLSFIHEVELSLNRERKIHWGPRTIDIDIIFYDDLEMQVENLVIPHKEAFNRLFVLKPIFELIDKDFKYYASIEKAIAELSVSEQELHVIKEEKTPRNRIEDAVKEILFAVGENPNREGLLETPARVAKMYEEILSSQRLSKFNEYKLFEIDSSKTDSIVLIKDIPFYSMCEHHMLPFFGKAHVAYIPADGKIIGLSKIPRLVDYVSRKLSVQENITHDIGDILTDILNPKGVAVLVEGRHMCVEMRGVKKVNSITKTSYFLGEFKENNEKRMEFLESLL
;
A
#
# COMPACT_ATOMS: atom_id res chain seq x y z
N MET A 1 -20.80 18.69 16.70
CA MET A 1 -20.17 17.50 16.09
C MET A 1 -21.31 16.65 15.60
N GLN A 2 -21.30 16.27 14.32
CA GLN A 2 -22.34 15.45 13.73
C GLN A 2 -21.96 13.97 13.89
N THR A 3 -22.95 13.11 14.03
CA THR A 3 -22.79 11.66 14.09
C THR A 3 -22.98 11.08 12.70
N THR A 4 -22.00 10.32 12.20
CA THR A 4 -22.12 9.61 10.94
C THR A 4 -21.81 8.12 11.13
N TYR A 5 -22.50 7.30 10.36
CA TYR A 5 -22.29 5.86 10.32
C TYR A 5 -21.67 5.49 8.98
N LEU A 6 -20.46 4.97 9.03
CA LEU A 6 -19.71 4.53 7.86
C LEU A 6 -19.77 3.02 7.75
N SER A 7 -19.92 2.50 6.54
CA SER A 7 -19.72 1.08 6.24
C SER A 7 -18.40 0.92 5.51
N MET A 8 -17.61 -0.10 5.88
CA MET A 8 -16.35 -0.40 5.22
C MET A 8 -16.31 -1.85 4.73
N GLY A 9 -15.66 -2.09 3.60
CA GLY A 9 -15.49 -3.41 3.03
C GLY A 9 -14.16 -3.60 2.29
N SER A 10 -13.56 -4.78 2.40
CA SER A 10 -12.34 -5.17 1.68
C SER A 10 -12.39 -6.64 1.26
N ASN A 11 -11.96 -6.97 0.05
CA ASN A 11 -11.89 -8.35 -0.43
C ASN A 11 -10.59 -8.74 -1.17
N ILE A 12 -9.58 -7.87 -1.19
CA ILE A 12 -8.27 -8.20 -1.79
C ILE A 12 -7.22 -8.33 -0.69
N GLY A 13 -6.43 -9.41 -0.76
CA GLY A 13 -5.23 -9.58 0.05
C GLY A 13 -5.52 -9.64 1.56
N ASP A 14 -4.76 -8.87 2.34
CA ASP A 14 -4.93 -8.80 3.81
C ASP A 14 -6.12 -7.89 4.17
N ARG A 15 -7.33 -8.48 4.12
CA ARG A 15 -8.59 -7.73 4.20
C ARG A 15 -8.75 -6.94 5.50
N GLN A 16 -8.45 -7.56 6.63
CA GLN A 16 -8.54 -6.88 7.94
C GLN A 16 -7.47 -5.82 8.12
N TYR A 17 -6.27 -6.01 7.56
CA TYR A 17 -5.28 -4.93 7.54
C TYR A 17 -5.82 -3.65 6.90
N TYR A 18 -6.46 -3.75 5.73
CA TYR A 18 -6.96 -2.54 5.05
C TYR A 18 -8.06 -1.85 5.86
N LEU A 19 -8.93 -2.61 6.52
CA LEU A 19 -9.95 -2.07 7.41
C LEU A 19 -9.31 -1.35 8.62
N HIS A 20 -8.33 -1.98 9.28
CA HIS A 20 -7.61 -1.34 10.38
C HIS A 20 -6.87 -0.07 9.94
N GLU A 21 -6.23 -0.10 8.79
CA GLU A 21 -5.49 1.04 8.28
C GLU A 21 -6.42 2.18 7.87
N ALA A 22 -7.60 1.87 7.31
CA ALA A 22 -8.65 2.84 7.05
C ALA A 22 -9.13 3.52 8.34
N ILE A 23 -9.41 2.75 9.40
CA ILE A 23 -9.76 3.29 10.73
C ILE A 23 -8.66 4.21 11.25
N ARG A 24 -7.40 3.75 11.16
CA ARG A 24 -6.22 4.49 11.62
C ARG A 24 -6.01 5.80 10.85
N LEU A 25 -6.31 5.82 9.55
CA LEU A 25 -6.18 7.01 8.70
C LEU A 25 -7.33 7.99 8.93
N LEU A 26 -8.57 7.48 9.04
CA LEU A 26 -9.73 8.29 9.40
C LEU A 26 -9.52 8.99 10.74
N GLY A 27 -9.11 8.24 11.77
CA GLY A 27 -8.87 8.76 13.13
C GLY A 27 -7.65 9.68 13.26
N LYS A 28 -6.79 9.80 12.24
CA LYS A 28 -5.70 10.79 12.22
C LYS A 28 -6.19 12.20 11.88
N HIS A 29 -7.38 12.32 11.29
CA HIS A 29 -7.90 13.62 10.90
C HIS A 29 -8.38 14.39 12.14
N PRO A 30 -7.96 15.65 12.36
CA PRO A 30 -8.23 16.39 13.60
C PRO A 30 -9.72 16.68 13.84
N LYS A 31 -10.55 16.59 12.79
CA LYS A 31 -12.01 16.78 12.86
C LYS A 31 -12.81 15.48 12.93
N ILE A 32 -12.18 14.31 12.99
CA ILE A 32 -12.83 13.01 13.00
C ILE A 32 -12.49 12.27 14.30
N MET A 33 -13.50 11.74 14.97
CA MET A 33 -13.36 10.87 16.13
C MET A 33 -14.10 9.56 15.88
N ILE A 34 -13.37 8.45 15.95
CA ILE A 34 -13.96 7.11 15.87
C ILE A 34 -14.54 6.77 17.25
N GLU A 35 -15.88 6.70 17.37
CA GLU A 35 -16.55 6.45 18.65
C GLU A 35 -16.73 4.96 18.94
N LYS A 36 -17.19 4.20 17.93
CA LYS A 36 -17.42 2.76 18.03
C LYS A 36 -17.08 2.07 16.70
N VAL A 37 -16.68 0.81 16.80
CA VAL A 37 -16.40 -0.09 15.67
C VAL A 37 -17.25 -1.34 15.90
N SER A 38 -17.94 -1.84 14.88
CA SER A 38 -18.71 -3.08 14.98
C SER A 38 -17.81 -4.31 15.04
N ASN A 39 -18.41 -5.49 15.19
CA ASN A 39 -17.72 -6.73 14.85
C ASN A 39 -17.28 -6.73 13.37
N PHE A 40 -16.29 -7.58 13.07
CA PHE A 40 -15.93 -7.93 11.71
C PHE A 40 -16.88 -9.00 11.18
N TYR A 41 -17.28 -8.84 9.93
CA TYR A 41 -18.20 -9.73 9.26
C TYR A 41 -17.60 -10.21 7.94
N GLU A 42 -17.78 -11.49 7.63
CA GLU A 42 -17.55 -11.99 6.27
C GLU A 42 -18.89 -12.10 5.53
N SER A 43 -18.92 -11.64 4.29
CA SER A 43 -20.09 -11.70 3.42
C SER A 43 -19.74 -12.13 2.01
N THR A 44 -20.68 -12.80 1.36
CA THR A 44 -20.61 -13.01 -0.08
C THR A 44 -20.71 -11.67 -0.83
N PRO A 45 -20.10 -11.55 -2.02
CA PRO A 45 -20.13 -10.32 -2.80
C PRO A 45 -21.51 -10.05 -3.40
N VAL A 46 -21.94 -8.79 -3.37
CA VAL A 46 -23.15 -8.33 -4.07
C VAL A 46 -22.79 -7.84 -5.48
N GLY A 47 -23.67 -8.08 -6.45
CA GLY A 47 -23.58 -7.50 -7.79
C GLY A 47 -23.18 -8.45 -8.92
N GLY A 48 -23.10 -9.76 -8.64
CA GLY A 48 -22.93 -10.79 -9.67
C GLY A 48 -21.53 -10.91 -10.29
N VAL A 49 -20.57 -10.09 -9.86
CA VAL A 49 -19.16 -10.22 -10.26
C VAL A 49 -18.51 -11.30 -9.41
N LYS A 50 -17.99 -12.36 -10.04
CA LYS A 50 -17.25 -13.44 -9.36
C LYS A 50 -15.98 -12.88 -8.72
N GLN A 51 -15.89 -12.97 -7.40
CA GLN A 51 -14.78 -12.47 -6.60
C GLN A 51 -14.76 -13.15 -5.23
N ASP A 52 -13.69 -12.93 -4.48
CA ASP A 52 -13.57 -13.40 -3.10
C ASP A 52 -14.54 -12.66 -2.17
N ASP A 53 -14.87 -13.31 -1.06
CA ASP A 53 -15.74 -12.76 -0.03
C ASP A 53 -15.17 -11.49 0.60
N PHE A 54 -16.07 -10.61 1.00
CA PHE A 54 -15.72 -9.36 1.66
C PHE A 54 -15.58 -9.57 3.16
N THR A 55 -14.57 -8.93 3.74
CA THR A 55 -14.63 -8.57 5.15
C THR A 55 -15.22 -7.17 5.28
N ASN A 56 -16.24 -7.02 6.12
CA ASN A 56 -17.00 -5.80 6.32
C ASN A 56 -17.06 -5.43 7.79
N LEU A 57 -17.20 -4.14 8.07
CA LEU A 57 -17.55 -3.62 9.39
C LEU A 57 -18.18 -2.23 9.27
N ALA A 58 -18.78 -1.72 10.34
CA ALA A 58 -19.27 -0.35 10.43
C ALA A 58 -18.54 0.46 11.52
N LEU A 59 -18.54 1.78 11.34
CA LEU A 59 -18.02 2.75 12.30
C LEU A 59 -19.11 3.73 12.70
N LYS A 60 -19.20 4.04 13.99
CA LYS A 60 -19.86 5.25 14.50
C LYS A 60 -18.79 6.31 14.65
N VAL A 61 -18.97 7.43 13.97
CA VAL A 61 -17.97 8.49 13.88
C VAL A 61 -18.63 9.81 14.27
N ALA A 62 -17.97 10.56 15.14
CA ALA A 62 -18.29 11.96 15.38
C ALA A 62 -17.35 12.84 14.54
N THR A 63 -17.91 13.77 13.77
CA THR A 63 -17.13 14.62 12.85
C THR A 63 -17.54 16.09 12.90
N LEU A 64 -16.61 16.97 12.50
CA LEU A 64 -16.86 18.40 12.22
C LEU A 64 -16.71 18.73 10.72
N LEU A 65 -16.55 17.72 9.87
CA LEU A 65 -16.50 17.85 8.42
C LEU A 65 -17.90 17.80 7.85
N GLU A 66 -18.26 18.71 6.95
CA GLU A 66 -19.51 18.58 6.20
C GLU A 66 -19.49 17.31 5.32
N PRO A 67 -20.67 16.75 4.93
CA PRO A 67 -20.73 15.46 4.23
C PRO A 67 -19.84 15.35 2.98
N LEU A 68 -19.75 16.43 2.19
CA LEU A 68 -18.88 16.47 1.01
C LEU A 68 -17.39 16.54 1.36
N GLU A 69 -17.03 17.25 2.44
CA GLU A 69 -15.65 17.28 2.93
C GLU A 69 -15.23 15.90 3.46
N LEU A 70 -16.13 15.22 4.18
CA LEU A 70 -15.92 13.86 4.65
C LEU A 70 -15.76 12.87 3.47
N LEU A 71 -16.59 12.98 2.44
CA LEU A 71 -16.49 12.15 1.25
C LEU A 71 -15.15 12.37 0.53
N SER A 72 -14.72 13.62 0.36
CA SER A 72 -13.42 13.95 -0.22
C SER A 72 -12.28 13.32 0.58
N PHE A 73 -12.31 13.42 1.91
CA PHE A 73 -11.28 12.83 2.76
C PHE A 73 -11.31 11.29 2.72
N ILE A 74 -12.48 10.67 2.67
CA ILE A 74 -12.63 9.23 2.47
C ILE A 74 -11.93 8.80 1.17
N HIS A 75 -12.13 9.52 0.06
CA HIS A 75 -11.44 9.20 -1.19
C HIS A 75 -9.92 9.30 -1.09
N GLU A 76 -9.39 10.25 -0.31
CA GLU A 76 -7.95 10.33 -0.02
C GLU A 76 -7.46 9.10 0.75
N VAL A 77 -8.22 8.67 1.77
CA VAL A 77 -7.92 7.44 2.53
C VAL A 77 -7.93 6.23 1.61
N GLU A 78 -8.98 6.02 0.82
CA GLU A 78 -9.08 4.90 -0.11
C GLU A 78 -7.93 4.87 -1.12
N LEU A 79 -7.58 6.03 -1.69
CA LEU A 79 -6.48 6.16 -2.65
C LEU A 79 -5.14 5.78 -1.99
N SER A 80 -4.91 6.21 -0.74
CA SER A 80 -3.71 5.86 0.02
C SER A 80 -3.60 4.36 0.33
N LEU A 81 -4.73 3.65 0.32
CA LEU A 81 -4.83 2.20 0.49
C LEU A 81 -4.96 1.46 -0.84
N ASN A 82 -4.46 2.06 -1.93
CA ASN A 82 -4.40 1.49 -3.27
C ASN A 82 -5.76 1.10 -3.85
N ARG A 83 -6.84 1.83 -3.51
CA ARG A 83 -8.14 1.60 -4.14
C ARG A 83 -8.09 1.97 -5.62
N GLU A 84 -8.38 0.98 -6.47
CA GLU A 84 -8.57 1.17 -7.90
C GLU A 84 -10.04 0.92 -8.29
N ARG A 85 -10.60 1.78 -9.16
CA ARG A 85 -11.98 1.69 -9.65
C ARG A 85 -11.98 1.17 -11.11
N LYS A 86 -11.60 -0.10 -11.30
CA LYS A 86 -11.50 -0.73 -12.63
C LYS A 86 -12.81 -1.35 -13.12
N ILE A 87 -13.54 -2.04 -12.24
CA ILE A 87 -14.77 -2.76 -12.56
C ILE A 87 -15.84 -2.32 -11.56
N HIS A 88 -17.04 -1.97 -12.04
CA HIS A 88 -18.17 -1.67 -11.17
C HIS A 88 -18.51 -2.92 -10.34
N TRP A 89 -18.60 -2.75 -9.01
CA TRP A 89 -18.73 -3.85 -8.04
C TRP A 89 -17.58 -4.86 -8.02
N GLY A 90 -16.44 -4.54 -8.63
CA GLY A 90 -15.29 -5.43 -8.66
C GLY A 90 -14.52 -5.52 -7.34
N PRO A 91 -13.48 -6.38 -7.31
CA PRO A 91 -12.58 -6.52 -6.18
C PRO A 91 -11.91 -5.18 -5.80
N ARG A 92 -11.66 -4.98 -4.51
CA ARG A 92 -11.04 -3.76 -3.97
C ARG A 92 -10.29 -4.02 -2.66
N THR A 93 -9.28 -3.18 -2.43
CA THR A 93 -8.53 -3.14 -1.16
C THR A 93 -9.34 -2.53 -0.02
N ILE A 94 -10.14 -1.50 -0.31
CA ILE A 94 -11.02 -0.86 0.69
C ILE A 94 -12.14 -0.12 -0.04
N ASP A 95 -13.34 -0.10 0.53
CA ASP A 95 -14.49 0.75 0.21
C ASP A 95 -14.96 1.38 1.51
N ILE A 96 -15.25 2.68 1.51
CA ILE A 96 -15.82 3.37 2.67
C ILE A 96 -17.04 4.17 2.21
N ASP A 97 -18.23 3.75 2.63
CA ASP A 97 -19.48 4.39 2.26
C ASP A 97 -20.05 5.18 3.46
N ILE A 98 -20.46 6.42 3.23
CA ILE A 98 -21.26 7.21 4.19
C ILE A 98 -22.69 6.69 4.11
N ILE A 99 -23.17 6.03 5.18
CA ILE A 99 -24.50 5.43 5.19
C ILE A 99 -25.54 6.36 5.79
N PHE A 100 -25.24 6.93 6.96
CA PHE A 100 -26.11 7.88 7.66
C PHE A 100 -25.30 9.06 8.17
N TYR A 101 -25.94 10.22 8.29
CA TYR A 101 -25.31 11.46 8.77
C TYR A 101 -26.35 12.26 9.55
N ASP A 102 -26.33 12.15 10.88
CA ASP A 102 -27.41 12.58 11.77
C ASP A 102 -28.79 12.15 11.19
N ASP A 103 -29.71 13.10 11.08
CA ASP A 103 -31.03 12.94 10.44
C ASP A 103 -31.08 13.51 9.02
N LEU A 104 -29.91 13.88 8.46
CA LEU A 104 -29.79 14.54 7.17
C LEU A 104 -30.29 13.61 6.05
N GLU A 105 -31.18 14.15 5.23
CA GLU A 105 -31.54 13.58 3.94
C GLU A 105 -31.00 14.47 2.84
N MET A 106 -30.12 13.91 2.01
CA MET A 106 -29.38 14.66 1.00
C MET A 106 -29.23 13.83 -0.26
N GLN A 107 -29.42 14.47 -1.40
CA GLN A 107 -29.15 13.89 -2.71
C GLN A 107 -28.47 14.94 -3.58
N VAL A 108 -27.17 14.76 -3.78
CA VAL A 108 -26.35 15.52 -4.73
C VAL A 108 -25.68 14.54 -5.69
N GLU A 109 -25.12 15.03 -6.80
CA GLU A 109 -24.63 14.18 -7.90
C GLU A 109 -23.78 12.98 -7.45
N ASN A 110 -22.88 13.19 -6.48
CA ASN A 110 -21.93 12.17 -6.02
C ASN A 110 -22.19 11.65 -4.60
N LEU A 111 -23.28 12.05 -3.93
CA LEU A 111 -23.56 11.62 -2.56
C LEU A 111 -25.06 11.58 -2.27
N VAL A 112 -25.52 10.43 -1.77
CA VAL A 112 -26.90 10.22 -1.30
C VAL A 112 -26.84 9.77 0.15
N ILE A 113 -27.58 10.46 1.02
CA ILE A 113 -27.70 10.16 2.46
C ILE A 113 -29.20 10.12 2.80
N PRO A 114 -29.71 9.04 3.41
CA PRO A 114 -29.04 7.76 3.61
C PRO A 114 -28.55 7.12 2.31
N HIS A 115 -27.49 6.30 2.37
CA HIS A 115 -26.96 5.65 1.17
C HIS A 115 -28.03 4.83 0.45
N LYS A 116 -28.20 5.08 -0.86
CA LYS A 116 -29.33 4.57 -1.67
C LYS A 116 -29.52 3.04 -1.63
N GLU A 117 -28.44 2.28 -1.51
CA GLU A 117 -28.49 0.80 -1.43
C GLU A 117 -28.41 0.26 0.00
N ALA A 118 -28.34 1.11 1.04
CA ALA A 118 -28.10 0.66 2.41
C ALA A 118 -29.17 -0.35 2.87
N PHE A 119 -30.44 -0.03 2.64
CA PHE A 119 -31.57 -0.87 3.05
C PHE A 119 -31.71 -2.18 2.26
N ASN A 120 -30.88 -2.39 1.23
CA ASN A 120 -30.85 -3.62 0.44
C ASN A 120 -29.64 -4.52 0.78
N ARG A 121 -28.75 -4.09 1.69
CA ARG A 121 -27.45 -4.73 1.93
C ARG A 121 -27.33 -5.19 3.37
N LEU A 122 -27.38 -6.50 3.60
CA LEU A 122 -27.31 -7.08 4.93
C LEU A 122 -25.96 -6.77 5.60
N PHE A 123 -24.87 -6.86 4.84
CA PHE A 123 -23.51 -6.55 5.30
C PHE A 123 -23.30 -5.06 5.65
N VAL A 124 -24.21 -4.17 5.26
CA VAL A 124 -24.21 -2.75 5.68
C VAL A 124 -25.04 -2.57 6.95
N LEU A 125 -26.28 -3.07 6.94
CA LEU A 125 -27.22 -2.81 8.03
C LEU A 125 -26.87 -3.55 9.31
N LYS A 126 -26.45 -4.82 9.21
CA LYS A 126 -26.19 -5.64 10.40
C LYS A 126 -25.04 -5.08 11.25
N PRO A 127 -23.89 -4.68 10.69
CA PRO A 127 -22.85 -3.99 11.46
C PRO A 127 -23.32 -2.65 12.04
N ILE A 128 -24.06 -1.83 11.29
CA ILE A 128 -24.59 -0.55 11.80
C ILE A 128 -25.55 -0.75 12.96
N PHE A 129 -26.37 -1.79 12.93
CA PHE A 129 -27.34 -2.10 13.97
C PHE A 129 -26.70 -2.36 15.34
N GLU A 130 -25.43 -2.79 15.39
CA GLU A 130 -24.67 -2.93 16.64
C GLU A 130 -24.28 -1.58 17.27
N LEU A 131 -24.27 -0.51 16.47
CA LEU A 131 -23.69 0.78 16.84
C LEU A 131 -24.74 1.83 17.18
N ILE A 132 -25.95 1.68 16.64
CA ILE A 132 -27.08 2.59 16.85
C ILE A 132 -27.82 2.31 18.15
N ASP A 133 -28.42 3.36 18.70
CA ASP A 133 -29.29 3.31 19.85
C ASP A 133 -30.77 3.27 19.39
N LYS A 134 -31.70 2.86 20.27
CA LYS A 134 -33.13 2.65 19.94
C LYS A 134 -33.88 3.90 19.51
N ASP A 135 -33.36 5.07 19.87
CA ASP A 135 -33.89 6.39 19.52
C ASP A 135 -33.39 6.90 18.15
N PHE A 136 -32.51 6.16 17.47
CA PHE A 136 -32.05 6.50 16.13
C PHE A 136 -33.23 6.51 15.13
N LYS A 137 -33.36 7.59 14.34
CA LYS A 137 -34.46 7.84 13.39
C LYS A 137 -34.84 6.64 12.53
N TYR A 138 -33.85 5.87 12.07
CA TYR A 138 -34.06 4.73 11.18
C TYR A 138 -34.07 3.37 11.89
N TYR A 139 -34.02 3.30 13.22
CA TYR A 139 -33.87 2.05 13.98
C TYR A 139 -34.89 0.98 13.57
N ALA A 140 -36.18 1.31 13.59
CA ALA A 140 -37.25 0.37 13.25
C ALA A 140 -37.19 -0.10 11.78
N SER A 141 -36.84 0.82 10.86
CA SER A 141 -36.70 0.50 9.44
C SER A 141 -35.50 -0.43 9.19
N ILE A 142 -34.39 -0.19 9.89
CA ILE A 142 -33.19 -1.04 9.82
C ILE A 142 -33.49 -2.43 10.39
N GLU A 143 -34.14 -2.51 11.56
CA GLU A 143 -34.52 -3.77 12.19
C GLU A 143 -35.41 -4.62 11.26
N LYS A 144 -36.42 -3.99 10.65
CA LYS A 144 -37.28 -4.65 9.66
C LYS A 144 -36.50 -5.12 8.43
N ALA A 145 -35.67 -4.26 7.85
CA ALA A 145 -34.89 -4.61 6.67
C ALA A 145 -33.88 -5.75 6.96
N ILE A 146 -33.26 -5.77 8.15
CA ILE A 146 -32.40 -6.89 8.56
C ILE A 146 -33.20 -8.18 8.63
N ALA A 147 -34.41 -8.17 9.20
CA ALA A 147 -35.24 -9.37 9.27
C ALA A 147 -35.61 -9.91 7.87
N GLU A 148 -35.93 -9.01 6.92
CA GLU A 148 -36.23 -9.37 5.53
C GLU A 148 -34.99 -9.87 4.77
N LEU A 149 -33.83 -9.23 4.96
CA LEU A 149 -32.60 -9.61 4.29
C LEU A 149 -31.95 -10.87 4.88
N SER A 150 -32.20 -11.19 6.15
CA SER A 150 -31.65 -12.39 6.82
C SER A 150 -32.24 -13.70 6.26
N VAL A 151 -33.33 -13.64 5.51
CA VAL A 151 -33.92 -14.79 4.79
C VAL A 151 -33.60 -14.79 3.29
N SER A 152 -32.75 -13.86 2.84
CA SER A 152 -32.29 -13.78 1.44
C SER A 152 -31.04 -14.64 1.21
N GLU A 153 -30.52 -14.62 -0.02
CA GLU A 153 -29.26 -15.29 -0.40
C GLU A 153 -28.01 -14.58 0.14
N GLN A 154 -28.14 -13.41 0.80
CA GLN A 154 -27.00 -12.70 1.38
C GLN A 154 -26.50 -13.43 2.63
N GLU A 155 -25.37 -14.12 2.50
CA GLU A 155 -24.69 -14.75 3.62
C GLU A 155 -23.86 -13.71 4.38
N LEU A 156 -23.99 -13.73 5.71
CA LEU A 156 -23.26 -12.83 6.59
C LEU A 156 -22.98 -13.54 7.92
N HIS A 157 -21.71 -13.61 8.31
CA HIS A 157 -21.34 -14.20 9.59
C HIS A 157 -20.24 -13.39 10.28
N VAL A 158 -20.29 -13.35 11.62
CA VAL A 158 -19.27 -12.70 12.44
C VAL A 158 -17.97 -13.49 12.33
N ILE A 159 -16.88 -12.81 12.03
CA ILE A 159 -15.54 -13.38 12.03
C ILE A 159 -14.69 -12.78 13.15
N LYS A 160 -13.66 -13.53 13.55
CA LYS A 160 -12.73 -13.07 14.59
C LYS A 160 -11.82 -11.97 14.02
N GLU A 161 -11.59 -10.94 14.81
CA GLU A 161 -10.55 -9.95 14.54
C GLU A 161 -9.16 -10.63 14.51
N GLU A 162 -8.43 -10.39 13.43
CA GLU A 162 -7.10 -10.88 13.19
C GLU A 162 -6.07 -9.99 13.88
N LYS A 163 -4.93 -10.58 14.21
CA LYS A 163 -3.80 -9.82 14.76
C LYS A 163 -3.25 -8.87 13.72
N THR A 164 -2.81 -7.69 14.15
CA THR A 164 -2.11 -6.73 13.28
C THR A 164 -0.88 -7.39 12.63
N PRO A 165 -0.40 -6.92 11.46
CA PRO A 165 0.81 -7.45 10.83
C PRO A 165 2.00 -7.49 11.77
N ARG A 166 2.16 -6.46 12.61
CA ARG A 166 3.21 -6.39 13.63
C ARG A 166 3.11 -7.56 14.61
N ASN A 167 1.94 -7.78 15.20
CA ASN A 167 1.75 -8.87 16.15
C ASN A 167 1.90 -10.25 15.49
N ARG A 168 1.44 -10.41 14.25
CA ARG A 168 1.66 -11.64 13.46
C ARG A 168 3.14 -11.93 13.28
N ILE A 169 3.95 -10.92 12.97
CA ILE A 169 5.41 -11.06 12.86
C ILE A 169 6.02 -11.39 14.23
N GLU A 170 5.62 -10.69 15.30
CA GLU A 170 6.15 -10.95 16.65
C GLU A 170 5.92 -12.40 17.09
N ASP A 171 4.71 -12.93 16.87
CA ASP A 171 4.40 -14.32 17.19
C ASP A 171 5.21 -15.29 16.31
N ALA A 172 5.32 -15.02 15.01
CA ALA A 172 6.13 -15.84 14.11
C ALA A 172 7.62 -15.85 14.52
N VAL A 173 8.16 -14.73 14.99
CA VAL A 173 9.55 -14.65 15.47
C VAL A 173 9.75 -15.44 16.76
N LYS A 174 8.78 -15.44 17.68
CA LYS A 174 8.84 -16.29 18.88
C LYS A 174 8.88 -17.78 18.50
N GLU A 175 8.05 -18.18 17.54
CA GLU A 175 8.04 -19.54 17.02
C GLU A 175 9.37 -19.90 16.33
N ILE A 176 9.93 -19.00 15.53
CA ILE A 176 11.26 -19.19 14.91
C ILE A 176 12.33 -19.38 16.00
N LEU A 177 12.35 -18.54 17.03
CA LEU A 177 13.35 -18.63 18.12
C LEU A 177 13.25 -19.98 18.83
N PHE A 178 12.04 -20.42 19.17
CA PHE A 178 11.84 -21.73 19.78
C PHE A 178 12.28 -22.86 18.85
N ALA A 179 11.90 -22.81 17.57
CA ALA A 179 12.22 -23.83 16.57
C ALA A 179 13.72 -23.95 16.28
N VAL A 180 14.51 -22.87 16.38
CA VAL A 180 15.97 -22.93 16.24
C VAL A 180 16.69 -23.36 17.51
N GLY A 181 15.96 -23.70 18.58
CA GLY A 181 16.50 -24.19 19.84
C GLY A 181 16.88 -23.10 20.84
N GLU A 182 16.45 -21.86 20.62
CA GLU A 182 16.61 -20.78 21.60
C GLU A 182 15.47 -20.75 22.62
N ASN A 183 15.71 -20.13 23.78
CA ASN A 183 14.67 -19.80 24.73
C ASN A 183 14.16 -18.38 24.44
N PRO A 184 12.91 -18.19 23.96
CA PRO A 184 12.37 -16.85 23.68
C PRO A 184 12.31 -15.94 24.92
N ASN A 185 12.36 -16.50 26.12
CA ASN A 185 12.36 -15.75 27.39
C ASN A 185 13.76 -15.37 27.89
N ARG A 186 14.83 -15.66 27.13
CA ARG A 186 16.19 -15.22 27.45
C ARG A 186 16.27 -13.70 27.41
N GLU A 187 16.93 -13.07 28.38
CA GLU A 187 17.00 -11.60 28.53
C GLU A 187 17.32 -10.87 27.21
N GLY A 188 18.34 -11.30 26.47
CA GLY A 188 18.72 -10.70 25.19
C GLY A 188 17.71 -10.87 24.04
N LEU A 189 16.74 -11.79 24.18
CA LEU A 189 15.75 -12.14 23.15
C LEU A 189 14.33 -11.65 23.44
N LEU A 190 14.05 -11.19 24.67
CA LEU A 190 12.69 -10.80 25.10
C LEU A 190 12.03 -9.80 24.14
N GLU A 191 12.76 -8.79 23.68
CA GLU A 191 12.24 -7.79 22.76
C GLU A 191 12.57 -8.08 21.29
N THR A 192 13.29 -9.18 20.99
CA THR A 192 13.66 -9.53 19.61
C THR A 192 12.44 -9.62 18.69
N PRO A 193 11.31 -10.25 19.07
CA PRO A 193 10.10 -10.22 18.27
C PRO A 193 9.68 -8.81 17.83
N ALA A 194 9.58 -7.87 18.78
CA ALA A 194 9.17 -6.50 18.51
C ALA A 194 10.20 -5.74 17.67
N ARG A 195 11.49 -5.97 17.91
CA ARG A 195 12.59 -5.38 17.11
C ARG A 195 12.58 -5.90 15.68
N VAL A 196 12.33 -7.18 15.46
CA VAL A 196 12.24 -7.78 14.12
C VAL A 196 11.01 -7.27 13.38
N ALA A 197 9.86 -7.16 14.05
CA ALA A 197 8.66 -6.58 13.44
C ALA A 197 8.89 -5.13 13.00
N LYS A 198 9.46 -4.30 13.88
CA LYS A 198 9.85 -2.92 13.54
C LYS A 198 10.88 -2.85 12.42
N MET A 199 11.86 -3.74 12.41
CA MET A 199 12.86 -3.83 11.34
C MET A 199 12.18 -4.08 9.99
N TYR A 200 11.22 -5.02 9.91
CA TYR A 200 10.51 -5.29 8.66
C TYR A 200 9.62 -4.11 8.22
N GLU A 201 9.00 -3.39 9.14
CA GLU A 201 8.28 -2.13 8.83
C GLU A 201 9.20 -1.11 8.13
N GLU A 202 10.48 -1.04 8.52
CA GLU A 202 11.46 -0.09 7.97
C GLU A 202 12.08 -0.55 6.65
N ILE A 203 12.59 -1.79 6.60
CA ILE A 203 13.36 -2.27 5.42
C ILE A 203 12.45 -2.76 4.30
N LEU A 204 11.17 -3.04 4.57
CA LEU A 204 10.15 -3.41 3.59
C LEU A 204 9.07 -2.32 3.45
N SER A 205 9.40 -1.07 3.76
CA SER A 205 8.44 0.04 3.80
C SER A 205 7.73 0.31 2.46
N SER A 206 8.31 -0.10 1.34
CA SER A 206 7.72 0.05 0.01
C SER A 206 6.84 -1.13 -0.41
N GLN A 207 6.82 -2.24 0.35
CA GLN A 207 6.17 -3.50 -0.04
C GLN A 207 4.67 -3.35 -0.35
N ARG A 208 4.00 -2.42 0.32
CA ARG A 208 2.55 -2.14 0.14
C ARG A 208 2.27 -0.87 -0.66
N LEU A 209 3.31 -0.19 -1.17
CA LEU A 209 3.14 0.97 -2.04
C LEU A 209 2.94 0.51 -3.48
N SER A 210 1.94 1.09 -4.16
CA SER A 210 1.64 0.74 -5.56
C SER A 210 2.41 1.58 -6.57
N LYS A 211 2.79 2.82 -6.21
CA LYS A 211 3.42 3.79 -7.13
C LYS A 211 4.43 4.67 -6.42
N PHE A 212 5.47 5.07 -7.15
CA PHE A 212 6.42 6.08 -6.71
C PHE A 212 5.93 7.48 -7.09
N ASN A 213 5.48 8.25 -6.09
CA ASN A 213 4.95 9.61 -6.31
C ASN A 213 5.83 10.71 -5.68
N GLU A 214 6.99 10.35 -5.11
CA GLU A 214 7.84 11.28 -4.36
C GLU A 214 8.82 12.07 -5.25
N TYR A 215 8.38 12.62 -6.38
CA TYR A 215 9.26 13.37 -7.29
C TYR A 215 8.75 14.77 -7.62
N LYS A 216 9.66 15.60 -8.14
CA LYS A 216 9.35 16.91 -8.70
C LYS A 216 10.20 17.11 -9.95
N LEU A 217 9.54 17.58 -11.01
CA LEU A 217 10.19 17.91 -12.27
C LEU A 217 10.52 19.40 -12.35
N PHE A 218 11.54 19.73 -13.12
CA PHE A 218 11.98 21.09 -13.40
C PHE A 218 12.23 21.26 -14.89
N GLU A 219 12.08 22.50 -15.36
CA GLU A 219 12.37 22.89 -16.72
C GLU A 219 13.76 23.56 -16.78
N ILE A 220 14.53 23.19 -17.80
CA ILE A 220 15.80 23.78 -18.19
C ILE A 220 15.74 24.20 -19.65
N ASP A 221 16.70 25.01 -20.07
CA ASP A 221 16.89 25.39 -21.48
C ASP A 221 16.98 24.14 -22.36
N SER A 222 16.03 24.00 -23.28
CA SER A 222 15.89 22.82 -24.14
C SER A 222 17.10 22.63 -25.07
N SER A 223 17.84 23.70 -25.38
CA SER A 223 19.08 23.63 -26.15
C SER A 223 20.22 22.93 -25.41
N LYS A 224 20.07 22.65 -24.11
CA LYS A 224 21.08 22.01 -23.25
C LYS A 224 20.73 20.56 -22.86
N THR A 225 19.89 19.89 -23.64
CA THR A 225 19.32 18.58 -23.29
C THR A 225 20.06 17.37 -23.88
N ASP A 226 21.14 17.58 -24.64
CA ASP A 226 21.86 16.51 -25.33
C ASP A 226 22.97 15.84 -24.49
N SER A 227 23.09 16.22 -23.21
CA SER A 227 24.12 15.73 -22.29
C SER A 227 23.56 14.77 -21.25
N ILE A 228 24.38 13.82 -20.82
CA ILE A 228 24.03 12.85 -19.79
C ILE A 228 23.91 13.55 -18.43
N VAL A 229 22.85 13.24 -17.69
CA VAL A 229 22.76 13.47 -16.25
C VAL A 229 23.01 12.14 -15.54
N LEU A 230 24.09 12.05 -14.76
CA LEU A 230 24.52 10.85 -14.05
C LEU A 230 24.57 11.09 -12.54
N ILE A 231 24.00 10.17 -11.78
CA ILE A 231 24.25 10.02 -10.35
C ILE A 231 24.80 8.61 -10.12
N LYS A 232 26.05 8.54 -9.65
CA LYS A 232 26.75 7.28 -9.38
C LYS A 232 26.91 7.03 -7.89
N ASP A 233 27.24 5.79 -7.54
CA ASP A 233 27.53 5.33 -6.18
C ASP A 233 26.37 5.50 -5.18
N ILE A 234 25.11 5.32 -5.62
CA ILE A 234 23.94 5.39 -4.74
C ILE A 234 23.88 4.08 -3.91
N PRO A 235 24.10 4.11 -2.58
CA PRO A 235 24.04 2.91 -1.78
C PRO A 235 22.59 2.41 -1.66
N PHE A 236 22.41 1.09 -1.66
CA PHE A 236 21.11 0.48 -1.40
C PHE A 236 21.24 -0.80 -0.57
N TYR A 237 20.17 -1.12 0.16
CA TYR A 237 19.98 -2.37 0.87
C TYR A 237 18.61 -2.93 0.50
N SER A 238 18.54 -4.23 0.25
CA SER A 238 17.29 -4.92 -0.07
C SER A 238 17.29 -6.34 0.51
N MET A 239 16.16 -7.01 0.41
CA MET A 239 15.91 -8.33 0.96
C MET A 239 15.53 -9.28 -0.18
N CYS A 240 16.30 -10.35 -0.36
CA CYS A 240 16.04 -11.35 -1.39
C CYS A 240 14.73 -12.09 -1.09
N GLU A 241 13.78 -12.10 -2.03
CA GLU A 241 12.47 -12.75 -1.85
C GLU A 241 12.55 -14.26 -1.61
N HIS A 242 13.59 -14.94 -2.10
CA HIS A 242 13.73 -16.39 -2.00
C HIS A 242 14.16 -16.90 -0.62
N HIS A 243 14.94 -16.10 0.11
CA HIS A 243 15.56 -16.54 1.38
C HIS A 243 15.40 -15.51 2.50
N MET A 244 14.78 -14.36 2.23
CA MET A 244 14.72 -13.21 3.12
C MET A 244 16.09 -12.87 3.72
N LEU A 245 17.14 -12.94 2.89
CA LEU A 245 18.50 -12.56 3.25
C LEU A 245 18.87 -11.24 2.57
N PRO A 246 19.66 -10.37 3.23
CA PRO A 246 20.04 -9.10 2.64
C PRO A 246 20.89 -9.27 1.38
N PHE A 247 20.70 -8.36 0.44
CA PHE A 247 21.70 -8.03 -0.57
C PHE A 247 21.82 -6.51 -0.67
N PHE A 248 23.02 -6.03 -0.94
CA PHE A 248 23.34 -4.61 -0.86
C PHE A 248 24.51 -4.26 -1.76
N GLY A 249 24.60 -2.99 -2.13
CA GLY A 249 25.67 -2.51 -2.98
C GLY A 249 25.38 -1.10 -3.47
N LYS A 250 25.61 -0.87 -4.76
CA LYS A 250 25.53 0.46 -5.37
C LYS A 250 24.69 0.42 -6.64
N ALA A 251 23.87 1.45 -6.81
CA ALA A 251 23.18 1.75 -8.05
C ALA A 251 23.80 3.00 -8.69
N HIS A 252 23.92 2.95 -10.01
CA HIS A 252 24.41 4.03 -10.85
C HIS A 252 23.34 4.32 -11.90
N VAL A 253 22.83 5.55 -11.94
CA VAL A 253 21.66 5.91 -12.75
C VAL A 253 21.99 7.12 -13.61
N ALA A 254 21.80 6.98 -14.90
CA ALA A 254 21.94 8.04 -15.88
C ALA A 254 20.70 8.16 -16.77
N TYR A 255 20.41 9.39 -17.21
CA TYR A 255 19.41 9.64 -18.23
C TYR A 255 19.84 10.82 -19.12
N ILE A 256 19.30 10.88 -20.34
CA ILE A 256 19.47 12.02 -21.26
C ILE A 256 18.14 12.77 -21.33
N PRO A 257 18.04 14.01 -20.81
CA PRO A 257 16.80 14.77 -20.81
C PRO A 257 16.15 14.90 -22.19
N ALA A 258 14.81 14.91 -22.22
CA ALA A 258 14.02 15.31 -23.39
C ALA A 258 13.22 16.57 -23.04
N ASP A 259 12.98 17.42 -24.04
CA ASP A 259 12.07 18.58 -23.95
C ASP A 259 12.34 19.53 -22.76
N GLY A 260 13.60 19.66 -22.36
CA GLY A 260 14.02 20.54 -21.25
C GLY A 260 13.59 20.04 -19.87
N LYS A 261 13.11 18.80 -19.71
CA LYS A 261 12.62 18.28 -18.42
C LYS A 261 13.69 17.48 -17.68
N ILE A 262 13.90 17.83 -16.41
CA ILE A 262 14.77 17.10 -15.48
C ILE A 262 14.04 16.75 -14.19
N ILE A 263 14.49 15.68 -13.52
CA ILE A 263 14.03 15.31 -12.19
C ILE A 263 14.95 15.93 -11.14
N GLY A 264 14.40 16.30 -9.97
CA GLY A 264 15.25 16.69 -8.84
C GLY A 264 16.25 15.58 -8.49
N LEU A 265 17.55 15.91 -8.38
CA LEU A 265 18.62 14.92 -8.18
C LEU A 265 18.38 14.01 -6.96
N SER A 266 17.86 14.57 -5.85
CA SER A 266 17.55 13.80 -4.64
C SER A 266 16.41 12.80 -4.81
N LYS A 267 15.69 12.82 -5.92
CA LYS A 267 14.58 11.90 -6.21
C LYS A 267 15.04 10.59 -6.82
N ILE A 268 16.22 10.56 -7.45
CA ILE A 268 16.80 9.33 -7.98
C ILE A 268 17.20 8.37 -6.84
N PRO A 269 17.93 8.80 -5.79
CA PRO A 269 18.16 7.95 -4.62
C PRO A 269 16.88 7.47 -3.94
N ARG A 270 15.84 8.34 -3.87
CA ARG A 270 14.53 7.93 -3.33
C ARG A 270 13.83 6.88 -4.19
N LEU A 271 13.98 6.94 -5.51
CA LEU A 271 13.51 5.90 -6.42
C LEU A 271 14.25 4.59 -6.19
N VAL A 272 15.57 4.64 -6.00
CA VAL A 272 16.38 3.47 -5.63
C VAL A 272 15.92 2.87 -4.30
N ASP A 273 15.67 3.69 -3.27
CA ASP A 273 15.10 3.26 -1.99
C ASP A 273 13.70 2.65 -2.19
N TYR A 274 12.84 3.29 -3.00
CA TYR A 274 11.50 2.81 -3.27
C TYR A 274 11.50 1.38 -3.84
N VAL A 275 12.35 1.11 -4.83
CA VAL A 275 12.41 -0.22 -5.45
C VAL A 275 13.17 -1.26 -4.61
N SER A 276 14.04 -0.82 -3.70
CA SER A 276 14.88 -1.73 -2.89
C SER A 276 14.27 -2.07 -1.52
N ARG A 277 13.41 -1.21 -0.96
CA ARG A 277 12.72 -1.44 0.33
C ARG A 277 11.48 -2.33 0.21
N LYS A 278 11.62 -3.45 -0.50
CA LYS A 278 10.63 -4.52 -0.70
C LYS A 278 11.35 -5.85 -0.93
N LEU A 279 10.65 -6.97 -0.82
CA LEU A 279 11.17 -8.26 -1.25
C LEU A 279 11.33 -8.24 -2.77
N SER A 280 12.54 -8.54 -3.25
CA SER A 280 12.84 -8.55 -4.69
C SER A 280 14.11 -9.33 -5.04
N VAL A 281 14.51 -9.24 -6.31
CA VAL A 281 15.81 -9.66 -6.84
C VAL A 281 16.50 -8.46 -7.50
N GLN A 282 17.84 -8.51 -7.63
CA GLN A 282 18.63 -7.37 -8.12
C GLN A 282 18.28 -7.01 -9.58
N GLU A 283 17.94 -8.01 -10.39
CA GLU A 283 17.49 -7.88 -11.77
C GLU A 283 16.23 -7.00 -11.83
N ASN A 284 15.21 -7.32 -11.03
CA ASN A 284 13.97 -6.53 -10.95
C ASN A 284 14.25 -5.12 -10.45
N ILE A 285 15.08 -4.93 -9.41
CA ILE A 285 15.48 -3.59 -8.95
C ILE A 285 16.08 -2.77 -10.09
N THR A 286 16.95 -3.37 -10.90
CA THR A 286 17.63 -2.69 -12.00
C THR A 286 16.64 -2.23 -13.07
N HIS A 287 15.71 -3.11 -13.45
CA HIS A 287 14.66 -2.83 -14.42
C HIS A 287 13.64 -1.81 -13.87
N ASP A 288 13.16 -1.99 -12.64
CA ASP A 288 12.19 -1.11 -12.00
C ASP A 288 12.69 0.34 -11.93
N ILE A 289 13.99 0.57 -11.63
CA ILE A 289 14.57 1.94 -11.66
C ILE A 289 14.45 2.51 -13.06
N GLY A 290 14.83 1.73 -14.08
CA GLY A 290 14.84 2.16 -15.48
C GLY A 290 13.43 2.47 -16.00
N ASP A 291 12.48 1.56 -15.76
CA ASP A 291 11.10 1.67 -16.23
C ASP A 291 10.37 2.81 -15.51
N ILE A 292 10.47 2.92 -14.18
CA ILE A 292 9.82 4.01 -13.43
C ILE A 292 10.42 5.38 -13.81
N LEU A 293 11.73 5.47 -13.98
CA LEU A 293 12.35 6.73 -14.41
C LEU A 293 11.91 7.13 -15.82
N THR A 294 11.75 6.14 -16.71
CA THR A 294 11.23 6.33 -18.06
C THR A 294 9.80 6.85 -18.04
N ASP A 295 8.92 6.24 -17.25
CA ASP A 295 7.52 6.68 -17.11
C ASP A 295 7.41 8.11 -16.56
N ILE A 296 8.31 8.50 -15.65
CA ILE A 296 8.31 9.83 -15.03
C ILE A 296 8.82 10.92 -15.99
N LEU A 297 9.89 10.64 -16.74
CA LEU A 297 10.63 11.66 -17.49
C LEU A 297 10.37 11.64 -19.00
N ASN A 298 10.00 10.49 -19.57
CA ASN A 298 10.06 10.22 -21.00
C ASN A 298 11.37 10.73 -21.66
N PRO A 299 12.55 10.32 -21.15
CA PRO A 299 13.84 10.86 -21.59
C PRO A 299 14.26 10.27 -22.95
N LYS A 300 15.29 10.86 -23.58
CA LYS A 300 15.89 10.30 -24.82
C LYS A 300 16.58 8.96 -24.58
N GLY A 301 17.00 8.70 -23.34
CA GLY A 301 17.54 7.42 -22.91
C GLY A 301 17.71 7.32 -21.41
N VAL A 302 17.74 6.08 -20.91
CA VAL A 302 18.04 5.73 -19.52
C VAL A 302 19.11 4.64 -19.48
N ALA A 303 20.06 4.76 -18.56
CA ALA A 303 21.03 3.73 -18.23
C ALA A 303 21.03 3.50 -16.72
N VAL A 304 20.94 2.24 -16.31
CA VAL A 304 21.07 1.83 -14.91
C VAL A 304 22.10 0.71 -14.83
N LEU A 305 23.03 0.80 -13.89
CA LEU A 305 23.90 -0.29 -13.51
C LEU A 305 23.80 -0.49 -12.01
N VAL A 306 23.47 -1.72 -11.60
CA VAL A 306 23.42 -2.10 -10.18
C VAL A 306 24.49 -3.16 -9.95
N GLU A 307 25.30 -2.95 -8.93
CA GLU A 307 26.27 -3.93 -8.45
C GLU A 307 26.02 -4.25 -6.99
N GLY A 308 25.98 -5.54 -6.65
CA GLY A 308 25.52 -5.99 -5.35
C GLY A 308 26.21 -7.26 -4.86
N ARG A 309 26.34 -7.34 -3.54
CA ARG A 309 26.77 -8.50 -2.78
C ARG A 309 25.56 -9.17 -2.15
N HIS A 310 25.52 -10.49 -2.20
CA HIS A 310 24.33 -11.28 -1.88
C HIS A 310 24.58 -12.22 -0.71
N MET A 311 23.93 -12.01 0.43
CA MET A 311 24.15 -12.87 1.60
C MET A 311 23.63 -14.30 1.37
N CYS A 312 22.70 -14.51 0.44
CA CYS A 312 22.31 -15.86 0.02
C CYS A 312 23.43 -16.64 -0.69
N VAL A 313 24.42 -15.94 -1.28
CA VAL A 313 25.62 -16.52 -1.93
C VAL A 313 26.81 -16.55 -0.98
N GLU A 314 26.96 -15.52 -0.13
CA GLU A 314 28.10 -15.36 0.77
C GLU A 314 27.95 -16.09 2.11
N MET A 315 26.81 -15.91 2.78
CA MET A 315 26.59 -16.40 4.16
C MET A 315 26.26 -17.90 4.20
N ARG A 316 25.55 -18.40 3.19
CA ARG A 316 25.06 -19.79 3.13
C ARG A 316 25.28 -20.42 1.75
N GLY A 317 25.03 -21.72 1.65
CA GLY A 317 25.13 -22.46 0.39
C GLY A 317 26.56 -22.51 -0.14
N VAL A 318 26.79 -21.90 -1.29
CA VAL A 318 28.08 -21.93 -2.02
C VAL A 318 29.19 -21.11 -1.36
N LYS A 319 28.85 -20.19 -0.44
CA LYS A 319 29.78 -19.41 0.41
C LYS A 319 30.88 -18.66 -0.38
N LYS A 320 30.50 -17.96 -1.45
CA LYS A 320 31.44 -17.21 -2.31
C LYS A 320 31.54 -15.75 -1.88
N VAL A 321 32.34 -15.51 -0.84
CA VAL A 321 32.60 -14.19 -0.27
C VAL A 321 33.19 -13.24 -1.32
N ASN A 322 32.82 -11.95 -1.26
CA ASN A 322 33.24 -10.88 -2.18
C ASN A 322 32.81 -11.09 -3.65
N SER A 323 31.93 -12.05 -3.93
CA SER A 323 31.31 -12.16 -5.25
C SER A 323 30.38 -10.96 -5.48
N ILE A 324 30.58 -10.26 -6.59
CA ILE A 324 29.79 -9.10 -7.00
C ILE A 324 28.95 -9.49 -8.20
N THR A 325 27.63 -9.34 -8.07
CA THR A 325 26.69 -9.49 -9.18
C THR A 325 26.47 -8.13 -9.81
N LYS A 326 26.58 -8.03 -11.13
CA LYS A 326 26.26 -6.82 -11.89
C LYS A 326 25.06 -7.06 -12.80
N THR A 327 24.13 -6.12 -12.80
CA THR A 327 22.95 -6.09 -13.65
C THR A 327 22.85 -4.71 -14.29
N SER A 328 22.36 -4.65 -15.52
CA SER A 328 22.29 -3.40 -16.28
C SER A 328 20.99 -3.28 -17.07
N TYR A 329 20.48 -2.06 -17.17
CA TYR A 329 19.35 -1.68 -17.99
C TYR A 329 19.77 -0.54 -18.93
N PHE A 330 19.39 -0.63 -20.20
CA PHE A 330 19.64 0.41 -21.21
C PHE A 330 18.39 0.61 -22.07
N LEU A 331 17.96 1.87 -22.20
CA LEU A 331 16.84 2.32 -23.02
C LEU A 331 17.23 3.53 -23.87
N GLY A 332 16.63 3.65 -25.06
CA GLY A 332 16.80 4.78 -25.97
C GLY A 332 18.25 4.95 -26.43
N GLU A 333 18.76 6.18 -26.40
CA GLU A 333 20.14 6.51 -26.79
C GLU A 333 21.19 5.61 -26.13
N PHE A 334 21.03 5.20 -24.87
CA PHE A 334 22.01 4.28 -24.25
C PHE A 334 21.97 2.86 -24.84
N LYS A 335 20.84 2.43 -25.37
CA LYS A 335 20.67 1.13 -26.04
C LYS A 335 21.09 1.18 -27.51
N GLU A 336 20.82 2.30 -28.18
CA GLU A 336 20.97 2.46 -29.63
C GLU A 336 22.33 3.06 -30.02
N ASN A 337 22.86 3.96 -29.20
CA ASN A 337 24.11 4.67 -29.43
C ASN A 337 25.24 4.10 -28.55
N ASN A 338 26.19 3.40 -29.18
CA ASN A 338 27.31 2.79 -28.47
C ASN A 338 28.23 3.83 -27.82
N GLU A 339 28.41 5.00 -28.43
CA GLU A 339 29.25 6.07 -27.86
C GLU A 339 28.65 6.56 -26.54
N LYS A 340 27.34 6.83 -26.50
CA LYS A 340 26.64 7.20 -25.26
C LYS A 340 26.67 6.12 -24.19
N ARG A 341 26.57 4.85 -24.59
CA ARG A 341 26.70 3.72 -23.66
C ARG A 341 28.11 3.63 -23.06
N MET A 342 29.14 3.82 -23.88
CA MET A 342 30.53 3.81 -23.41
C MET A 342 30.82 5.02 -22.53
N GLU A 343 30.33 6.22 -22.88
CA GLU A 343 30.41 7.42 -22.04
C GLU A 343 29.86 7.14 -20.63
N PHE A 344 28.71 6.46 -20.52
CA PHE A 344 28.18 6.00 -19.24
C PHE A 344 29.10 4.97 -18.55
N LEU A 345 29.48 3.89 -19.22
CA LEU A 345 30.27 2.82 -18.59
C LEU A 345 31.66 3.29 -18.12
N GLU A 346 32.32 4.14 -18.90
CA GLU A 346 33.63 4.71 -18.57
C GLU A 346 33.54 5.70 -17.40
N SER A 347 32.43 6.41 -17.25
CA SER A 347 32.20 7.31 -16.10
C SER A 347 32.08 6.58 -14.75
N LEU A 348 31.90 5.25 -14.78
CA LEU A 348 31.81 4.37 -13.60
C LEU A 348 33.15 3.78 -13.18
N LEU A 349 34.19 3.86 -14.04
CA LEU A 349 35.57 3.54 -13.68
C LEU A 349 36.15 4.62 -12.76
#